data_AF-R7ISJ5-F1
#
_entry.id   AF-R7ISJ5-F1
#
_cell.length_a   1.000
_cell.length_b   1.000
_cell.length_c   1.000
_cell.angle_alpha   90.00
_cell.angle_beta   90.00
_cell.angle_gamma   90.00
#
_symmetry.space_group_name_H-M   'P 1'
#
loop_
_entity.id
_entity.type
_entity.pdbx_description
1 polymer ?
#
loop_
_entity_poly.entity_id
_entity_poly.type
_entity_poly.pdbx_seq_one_letter_code
_entity_poly.pdbx_strand_id
1 'polypeptide(L)'
;MIASMHNFKETPSGEEMYEALTHMEEYADIAKIAVMPNTEEDVLTLLTVSARAKKELSIPFITISMGKLGAVSRICGETFGSCITFGAGTDASAPGQIPATQLRKILELL
;
A
#
# COMPACT_ATOMS: atom_id res chain seq x y z
N MET A 1 -3.36 -13.68 10.24
CA MET A 1 -3.86 -13.87 8.86
C MET A 1 -3.86 -12.53 8.16
N ILE A 2 -3.38 -12.46 6.92
CA ILE A 2 -3.46 -11.26 6.09
C ILE A 2 -4.58 -11.46 5.07
N ALA A 3 -5.65 -10.65 5.14
CA ALA A 3 -6.62 -10.57 4.06
C ALA A 3 -6.11 -9.57 3.01
N SER A 4 -6.20 -9.91 1.73
CA SER A 4 -5.60 -9.10 0.67
C SER A 4 -6.44 -8.99 -0.59
N MET A 5 -6.62 -7.76 -1.08
CA MET A 5 -7.21 -7.45 -2.37
C MET A 5 -6.15 -6.88 -3.31
N HIS A 6 -6.20 -7.27 -4.59
CA HIS A 6 -5.30 -6.76 -5.63
C HIS A 6 -6.10 -6.30 -6.85
N ASN A 7 -5.92 -5.06 -7.29
CA ASN A 7 -6.41 -4.56 -8.57
C ASN A 7 -5.20 -4.19 -9.46
N PHE A 8 -4.94 -5.03 -10.48
CA PHE A 8 -3.81 -4.85 -11.39
C PHE A 8 -4.11 -3.91 -12.57
N LYS A 9 -5.33 -3.40 -12.68
CA LYS A 9 -5.79 -2.59 -13.83
C LYS A 9 -5.94 -1.11 -13.48
N GLU A 10 -6.43 -0.82 -12.28
CA GLU A 10 -6.77 0.55 -11.89
C GLU A 10 -6.69 0.75 -10.37
N THR A 11 -6.88 2.01 -10.00
CA THR A 11 -7.11 2.45 -8.62
C THR A 11 -8.60 2.70 -8.45
N PRO A 12 -9.31 1.88 -7.65
CA PRO A 12 -10.71 2.14 -7.31
C PRO A 12 -10.86 3.49 -6.60
N SER A 13 -12.10 3.93 -6.41
CA SER A 13 -12.35 5.14 -5.63
C SER A 13 -11.83 5.02 -4.19
N GLY A 14 -11.59 6.17 -3.56
CA GLY A 14 -11.14 6.22 -2.17
C GLY A 14 -12.09 5.49 -1.20
N GLU A 15 -13.40 5.62 -1.40
CA GLU A 15 -14.39 4.94 -0.57
C GLU A 15 -14.41 3.43 -0.81
N GLU A 16 -14.37 2.95 -2.06
CA GLU A 16 -14.32 1.51 -2.33
C GLU A 16 -13.07 0.84 -1.71
N MET A 17 -11.92 1.51 -1.78
CA MET A 17 -10.69 1.03 -1.13
C MET A 17 -10.81 1.03 0.39
N TYR A 18 -11.44 2.05 0.97
CA TYR A 18 -11.63 2.15 2.42
C TYR A 18 -12.62 1.10 2.93
N GLU A 19 -13.76 0.93 2.26
CA GLU A 19 -14.76 -0.11 2.56
C GLU A 19 -14.15 -1.51 2.49
N ALA A 20 -13.28 -1.77 1.51
CA ALA A 20 -12.56 -3.04 1.42
C ALA A 20 -11.65 -3.27 2.64
N LEU A 21 -10.94 -2.23 3.11
CA LEU A 21 -10.09 -2.32 4.30
C LEU A 21 -10.92 -2.56 5.58
N THR A 22 -12.01 -1.82 5.78
CA THR A 22 -12.89 -1.99 6.95
C THR A 22 -13.58 -3.35 6.94
N HIS A 23 -13.96 -3.85 5.76
CA HIS A 23 -14.53 -5.19 5.67
C HIS A 23 -13.50 -6.27 6.04
N MET A 24 -12.23 -6.13 5.61
CA MET A 24 -11.16 -7.06 5.99
C MET A 24 -10.88 -7.05 7.50
N GLU A 25 -11.05 -5.90 8.15
CA GLU A 25 -10.88 -5.77 9.60
C GLU A 25 -11.82 -6.67 10.41
N GLU A 26 -13.02 -6.97 9.90
CA GLU A 26 -13.99 -7.81 10.60
C GLU A 26 -13.51 -9.25 10.80
N TYR A 27 -12.53 -9.72 10.03
CA TYR A 27 -12.12 -11.14 10.01
C TYR A 27 -10.61 -11.41 9.85
N ALA A 28 -9.77 -10.38 9.75
CA ALA A 28 -8.32 -10.54 9.53
C ALA A 28 -7.47 -9.84 10.60
N ASP A 29 -6.22 -10.27 10.76
CA ASP A 29 -5.26 -9.63 11.66
C ASP A 29 -4.53 -8.45 10.97
N ILE A 30 -4.44 -8.48 9.64
CA ILE A 30 -3.88 -7.41 8.80
C ILE A 30 -4.73 -7.30 7.53
N ALA A 31 -5.20 -6.09 7.22
CA ALA A 31 -5.85 -5.79 5.95
C ALA A 31 -4.82 -5.34 4.90
N LYS A 32 -4.97 -5.74 3.64
CA LYS A 32 -4.06 -5.36 2.57
C LYS A 32 -4.78 -5.00 1.28
N ILE A 33 -4.42 -3.87 0.70
CA ILE A 33 -4.82 -3.49 -0.66
C ILE A 33 -3.60 -3.15 -1.51
N ALA A 34 -3.60 -3.61 -2.77
CA ALA A 34 -2.62 -3.24 -3.77
C ALA A 34 -3.33 -2.87 -5.09
N VAL A 35 -3.11 -1.66 -5.59
CA VAL A 35 -3.86 -1.10 -6.74
C VAL A 35 -2.91 -0.55 -7.80
N MET A 36 -3.35 -0.47 -9.06
CA MET A 36 -2.54 0.02 -10.18
C MET A 36 -2.88 1.49 -10.47
N PRO A 37 -1.98 2.45 -10.25
CA PRO A 37 -2.21 3.83 -10.63
C PRO A 37 -2.08 4.00 -12.16
N ASN A 38 -2.99 4.76 -12.74
CA ASN A 38 -2.93 5.25 -14.12
C ASN A 38 -2.56 6.74 -14.16
N THR A 39 -2.74 7.48 -13.06
CA THR A 39 -2.29 8.87 -12.91
C THR A 39 -1.64 9.13 -11.53
N GLU A 40 -1.00 10.29 -11.37
CA GLU A 40 -0.45 10.74 -10.09
C GLU A 40 -1.55 10.90 -9.02
N GLU A 41 -2.74 11.34 -9.41
CA GLU A 41 -3.91 11.47 -8.54
C GLU A 41 -4.35 10.12 -7.97
N ASP A 42 -4.19 9.03 -8.71
CA ASP A 42 -4.45 7.68 -8.19
C ASP A 42 -3.52 7.34 -7.02
N VAL A 43 -2.24 7.71 -7.13
CA VAL A 43 -1.27 7.53 -6.04
C VAL A 43 -1.69 8.36 -4.82
N LEU A 44 -2.08 9.61 -5.03
CA LEU A 44 -2.58 10.48 -3.95
C LEU A 44 -3.87 9.93 -3.32
N THR A 45 -4.75 9.33 -4.11
CA THR A 45 -6.00 8.72 -3.64
C THR A 45 -5.71 7.55 -2.70
N LEU A 46 -4.81 6.64 -3.09
CA LEU A 46 -4.34 5.55 -2.23
C LEU A 46 -3.72 6.09 -0.93
N LEU A 47 -2.84 7.09 -1.00
CA LEU A 47 -2.22 7.68 0.20
C LEU A 47 -3.22 8.39 1.12
N THR A 48 -4.26 9.00 0.54
CA THR A 48 -5.37 9.61 1.29
C THR A 48 -6.15 8.55 2.07
N VAL A 49 -6.46 7.42 1.42
CA VAL A 49 -7.11 6.26 2.08
C VAL A 49 -6.21 5.70 3.18
N SER A 50 -4.91 5.56 2.92
CA SER A 50 -3.93 5.12 3.93
C SER A 50 -3.93 6.04 5.16
N ALA A 51 -3.92 7.36 4.95
CA ALA A 51 -3.96 8.35 6.02
C ALA A 51 -5.25 8.28 6.86
N ARG A 52 -6.38 7.99 6.22
CA ARG A 52 -7.67 7.75 6.88
C ARG A 52 -7.65 6.46 7.69
N ALA A 53 -7.24 5.36 7.06
CA ALA A 53 -7.12 4.04 7.69
C ALA A 53 -6.22 4.06 8.93
N LYS A 54 -5.11 4.81 8.91
CA LYS A 54 -4.22 5.03 10.08
C LYS A 54 -4.95 5.58 11.31
N LYS A 55 -6.01 6.36 11.11
CA LYS A 55 -6.78 7.00 12.19
C LYS A 55 -7.98 6.15 12.63
N GLU A 56 -8.56 5.39 11.71
CA GLU A 56 -9.89 4.80 11.88
C GLU A 56 -9.88 3.27 12.03
N LEU A 57 -8.92 2.55 11.44
CA LEU A 57 -8.80 1.11 11.63
C LEU A 57 -8.19 0.77 13.00
N SER A 58 -8.73 -0.27 13.61
CA SER A 58 -8.27 -0.92 14.84
C SER A 58 -7.20 -1.99 14.59
N ILE A 59 -7.06 -2.50 13.36
CA ILE A 59 -6.00 -3.43 12.96
C ILE A 59 -4.92 -2.76 12.09
N PRO A 60 -3.67 -3.28 12.10
CA PRO A 60 -2.65 -2.87 11.14
C PRO A 60 -3.08 -3.16 9.69
N PHE A 61 -2.60 -2.35 8.75
CA PHE A 61 -2.93 -2.51 7.35
C PHE A 61 -1.75 -2.23 6.42
N ILE A 62 -1.87 -2.69 5.18
CA ILE A 62 -0.89 -2.52 4.12
C ILE A 62 -1.59 -1.89 2.90
N THR A 63 -1.09 -0.75 2.46
CA THR A 63 -1.51 -0.12 1.19
C THR A 63 -0.33 -0.05 0.23
N ILE A 64 -0.58 -0.36 -1.05
CA ILE A 64 0.43 -0.31 -2.11
C ILE A 64 -0.18 0.27 -3.38
N SER A 65 0.40 1.37 -3.87
CA SER A 65 0.23 1.78 -5.26
C SER A 65 1.33 1.11 -6.09
N MET A 66 0.94 0.30 -7.06
CA MET A 66 1.84 -0.54 -7.84
C MET A 66 2.56 0.22 -8.96
N GLY A 67 3.52 -0.44 -9.61
CA GLY A 67 4.27 0.14 -10.72
C GLY A 67 5.25 1.24 -10.29
N LYS A 68 5.89 1.86 -11.29
CA LYS A 68 6.88 2.92 -11.07
C LYS A 68 6.25 4.19 -10.51
N LEU A 69 5.04 4.52 -10.94
CA LEU A 69 4.29 5.71 -10.52
C LEU A 69 3.95 5.66 -9.01
N GLY A 70 3.54 4.48 -8.53
CA GLY A 70 3.23 4.25 -7.12
C GLY A 70 4.43 4.02 -6.20
N ALA A 71 5.68 4.11 -6.68
CA ALA A 71 6.87 3.78 -5.90
C ALA A 71 6.96 4.56 -4.57
N VAL A 72 6.48 5.79 -4.52
CA VAL A 72 6.42 6.61 -3.29
C VAL A 72 5.60 5.94 -2.18
N SER A 73 4.52 5.22 -2.53
CA SER A 73 3.69 4.50 -1.54
C SER A 73 4.45 3.39 -0.80
N ARG A 74 5.57 2.91 -1.37
CA ARG A 74 6.41 1.87 -0.76
C ARG A 74 7.38 2.42 0.28
N ILE A 75 7.61 3.74 0.31
CA ILE A 75 8.61 4.36 1.19
C ILE A 75 7.99 5.27 2.25
N CYS A 76 6.76 5.76 2.05
CA CYS A 76 6.10 6.67 2.98
C CYS A 76 5.20 5.97 4.01
N GLY A 77 5.42 4.67 4.25
CA GLY A 77 4.59 3.84 5.14
C GLY A 77 4.52 4.38 6.58
N GLU A 78 5.62 4.85 7.15
CA GLU A 78 5.65 5.44 8.49
C GLU A 78 4.75 6.69 8.61
N THR A 79 4.78 7.54 7.59
CA THR A 79 3.94 8.74 7.51
C THR A 79 2.46 8.39 7.38
N PHE A 80 2.10 7.50 6.45
CA PHE A 80 0.71 7.22 6.06
C PHE A 80 0.10 5.94 6.63
N GLY A 81 0.83 5.18 7.46
CA GLY A 81 0.31 4.08 8.29
C GLY A 81 0.42 2.68 7.71
N SER A 82 0.93 2.51 6.48
CA SER A 82 1.17 1.17 5.91
C SER A 82 2.26 0.45 6.72
N CYS A 83 1.91 -0.65 7.38
CA CYS A 83 2.75 -1.31 8.39
C CYS A 83 3.85 -2.20 7.78
N ILE A 84 3.68 -2.63 6.52
CA ILE A 84 4.63 -3.47 5.79
C ILE A 84 4.80 -2.91 4.38
N THR A 85 6.05 -2.85 3.92
CA THR A 85 6.39 -2.57 2.52
C THR A 85 7.17 -3.73 1.91
N PHE A 86 7.09 -3.87 0.59
CA PHE A 86 7.66 -4.97 -0.16
C PHE A 86 8.78 -4.47 -1.07
N GLY A 87 10.01 -4.94 -0.79
CA GLY A 87 11.17 -4.77 -1.66
C GLY A 87 11.49 -6.04 -2.44
N ALA A 88 12.09 -5.89 -3.63
CA ALA A 88 12.55 -7.01 -4.45
C ALA A 88 13.73 -7.72 -3.78
N GLY A 89 13.73 -9.06 -3.81
CA GLY A 89 14.85 -9.90 -3.38
C GLY A 89 15.93 -9.97 -4.47
N THR A 90 16.21 -11.18 -4.96
CA THR A 90 17.06 -11.38 -6.15
C THR A 90 16.34 -11.00 -7.44
N ASP A 91 15.05 -11.34 -7.55
CA ASP A 91 14.18 -10.99 -8.67
C ASP A 91 13.01 -10.12 -8.18
N ALA A 92 12.56 -9.18 -9.01
CA ALA A 92 11.36 -8.41 -8.72
C ALA A 92 10.11 -9.28 -8.94
N SER A 93 9.29 -9.41 -7.90
CA SER A 93 8.01 -10.14 -7.98
C SER A 93 6.87 -9.29 -8.55
N ALA A 94 7.09 -7.99 -8.75
CA ALA A 94 6.15 -7.07 -9.38
C ALA A 94 6.87 -5.88 -10.06
N PRO A 95 6.31 -5.31 -11.15
CA PRO A 95 6.87 -4.14 -11.81
C PRO A 95 7.05 -2.95 -10.84
N GLY A 96 8.22 -2.30 -10.89
CA GLY A 96 8.52 -1.13 -10.07
C GLY A 96 8.92 -1.43 -8.62
N GLN A 97 9.19 -2.68 -8.26
CA GLN A 97 9.75 -2.99 -6.94
C GLN A 97 11.18 -2.45 -6.80
N ILE A 98 11.41 -1.70 -5.72
CA ILE A 98 12.72 -1.23 -5.29
C ILE A 98 13.47 -2.43 -4.67
N PRO A 99 14.75 -2.67 -4.99
CA PRO A 99 15.54 -3.70 -4.33
C PRO A 99 15.50 -3.56 -2.80
N ALA A 100 15.31 -4.64 -2.06
CA ALA A 100 15.10 -4.61 -0.62
C ALA A 100 16.25 -3.91 0.14
N THR A 101 17.49 -4.05 -0.34
CA THR A 101 18.67 -3.37 0.22
C THR A 101 18.63 -1.85 0.01
N GLN A 102 18.08 -1.38 -1.11
CA GLN A 102 17.90 0.05 -1.37
C GLN A 102 16.69 0.60 -0.63
N LEU A 103 15.58 -0.14 -0.62
CA LEU A 103 14.38 0.21 0.11
C LEU A 103 14.67 0.41 1.60
N ARG A 104 15.43 -0.52 2.20
CA ARG A 104 15.87 -0.40 3.60
C ARG A 104 16.62 0.90 3.87
N LYS A 105 17.58 1.27 3.02
CA LYS A 105 18.34 2.52 3.16
C LYS A 105 17.44 3.75 3.09
N ILE A 106 16.43 3.74 2.22
CA ILE A 106 15.47 4.84 2.11
C ILE A 106 14.65 4.95 3.40
N LEU A 107 14.15 3.83 3.91
CA LEU A 107 13.37 3.80 5.15
C LEU A 107 14.20 4.23 6.38
N GLU A 108 15.48 3.89 6.44
CA GLU A 108 16.38 4.32 7.52
C GLU A 108 16.77 5.81 7.46
N LEU A 109 16.49 6.50 6.34
CA LEU A 109 16.73 7.93 6.16
C LEU A 109 15.53 8.82 6.47
N LEU A 110 14.32 8.26 6.43
CA LEU A 110 13.07 8.94 6.74
C LEU A 110 12.82 8.96 8.25
#